data_AF-A0AAJ2H5J5-F1
#
_entry.id   AF-A0AAJ2H5J5-F1
#
_cell.length_a   1.000
_cell.length_b   1.000
_cell.length_c   1.000
_cell.angle_alpha   90.00
_cell.angle_beta   90.00
_cell.angle_gamma   90.00
#
_symmetry.space_group_name_H-M   'P 1'
#
loop_
_entity.id
_entity.type
_entity.pdbx_description
1 polymer ?
#
loop_
_entity_poly.entity_id
_entity_poly.type
_entity_poly.pdbx_seq_one_letter_code
_entity_poly.pdbx_strand_id
1 'polypeptide(L)'
;MMSERPPVQVDADAEFYRKALAFNNLTLSYIARGAPLEQLLDRIASGFSGSYPQRALAIFLFDPQARRLQVGAAPHVAPAFLAELTALAVDDPDTPQFWHALTALAARHERSLLEMLPLRSFAGEVAGILTICAANDAPGDASHLEQAYRDTVGAAVSMAMLAIERSLVPVHARVKSDPPGEADERMALAIEGSGTGIWDRNAVTGEMYYSRGWKAILGYEDWELSSHLQDAYQRIHPDDLPYVQETIRQHFASRSDTYQVEHRIRCRDGSYKWISSRGKVVARDAEGNALRMIGTTTDITELRRLTEKLAKSSRMLDYLTSEIPGMVFQFRVPPGERGYFTYVSEGARETYGLTPQQLLETPVIIDTVIHPEDMPLYEAARQAVLAGASHWMLEFRVITPGNGVRWLRGQARPRRLEDGTTLWHGFISDISESKAFELELQEFALTDYLTQLPNRRFFMQRLQDEYNRLQRGVLDTAAVLMCDLDHFKRINDSLGHAVGDQVLKHFAQVLRSQLRKTDTAGRLGGEEFAVILAGANLHAAAEFAMRLQASFASQPMLHEGREVEVTLSIGIALMQGDCAGQEQVLRASDDALYRAKEKGRNRFEFAPFACP
;
A
#
# COMPACT_ATOMS: atom_id res chain seq x y z
N MET A 1 -9.85 -0.59 23.49
CA MET A 1 -8.91 -1.70 23.69
C MET A 1 -8.76 -2.48 22.39
N MET A 2 -7.82 -2.06 21.54
CA MET A 2 -7.30 -2.92 20.47
C MET A 2 -5.81 -2.98 20.72
N SER A 3 -5.31 -4.17 21.07
CA SER A 3 -3.94 -4.38 21.50
C SER A 3 -2.99 -4.08 20.35
N GLU A 4 -1.99 -3.26 20.65
CA GLU A 4 -0.77 -3.13 19.87
C GLU A 4 -0.22 -4.52 19.56
N ARG A 5 -0.10 -4.82 18.28
CA ARG A 5 0.78 -5.89 17.82
C ARG A 5 2.20 -5.31 17.85
N PRO A 6 3.16 -5.95 18.53
CA PRO A 6 4.56 -5.54 18.48
C PRO A 6 5.06 -5.58 17.02
N PRO A 7 6.13 -4.82 16.68
CA PRO A 7 6.69 -4.82 15.35
C PRO A 7 6.98 -6.26 14.92
N VAL A 8 6.49 -6.58 13.73
CA VAL A 8 6.61 -7.91 13.13
C VAL A 8 8.09 -8.29 13.08
N GLN A 9 8.44 -9.33 13.83
CA GLN A 9 9.75 -9.96 14.06
C GLN A 9 10.38 -10.55 12.78
N VAL A 10 9.88 -10.19 11.59
CA VAL A 10 10.20 -10.85 10.30
C VAL A 10 11.59 -10.49 9.77
N ASP A 11 12.10 -9.28 10.04
CA ASP A 11 13.45 -8.90 9.54
C ASP A 11 14.57 -9.57 10.34
N ALA A 12 14.39 -9.70 11.65
CA ALA A 12 15.29 -10.44 12.53
C ALA A 12 15.27 -11.94 12.20
N ASP A 13 14.08 -12.51 11.96
CA ASP A 13 13.94 -13.89 11.52
C ASP A 13 14.59 -14.10 10.15
N ALA A 14 14.35 -13.23 9.17
CA ALA A 14 14.92 -13.39 7.82
C ALA A 14 16.45 -13.27 7.78
N GLU A 15 17.05 -12.43 8.62
CA GLU A 15 18.50 -12.34 8.77
C GLU A 15 19.07 -13.56 9.53
N PHE A 16 18.39 -14.00 10.59
CA PHE A 16 18.74 -15.19 11.36
C PHE A 16 18.71 -16.45 10.47
N TYR A 17 17.62 -16.65 9.71
CA TYR A 17 17.51 -17.71 8.73
C TYR A 17 18.61 -17.61 7.68
N ARG A 18 18.94 -16.42 7.16
CA ARG A 18 20.07 -16.25 6.22
C ARG A 18 21.42 -16.67 6.84
N LYS A 19 21.68 -16.36 8.11
CA LYS A 19 22.91 -16.77 8.81
C LYS A 19 22.96 -18.27 9.04
N ALA A 20 21.86 -18.87 9.50
CA ALA A 20 21.75 -20.33 9.67
C ALA A 20 21.92 -21.07 8.32
N LEU A 21 21.36 -20.51 7.25
CA LEU A 21 21.51 -21.01 5.88
C LEU A 21 22.96 -20.94 5.37
N ALA A 22 23.62 -19.80 5.56
CA ALA A 22 25.02 -19.62 5.19
C ALA A 22 25.93 -20.58 5.96
N PHE A 23 25.66 -20.78 7.25
CA PHE A 23 26.37 -21.71 8.12
C PHE A 23 26.25 -23.16 7.61
N ASN A 24 25.04 -23.63 7.31
CA ASN A 24 24.83 -24.99 6.80
C ASN A 24 25.55 -25.25 5.47
N ASN A 25 25.50 -24.30 4.54
CA ASN A 25 26.20 -24.40 3.25
C ASN A 25 27.73 -24.46 3.43
N LEU A 26 28.26 -23.68 4.37
CA LEU A 26 29.69 -23.64 4.64
C LEU A 26 30.17 -24.94 5.29
N THR A 27 29.41 -25.49 6.24
CA THR A 27 29.73 -26.76 6.90
C THR A 27 29.67 -27.94 5.92
N LEU A 28 28.61 -28.05 5.10
CA LEU A 28 28.55 -29.05 4.01
C LEU A 28 29.73 -28.92 3.04
N SER A 29 30.18 -27.69 2.75
CA SER A 29 31.33 -27.46 1.90
C SER A 29 32.63 -28.01 2.50
N TYR A 30 32.81 -27.88 3.81
CA TYR A 30 33.97 -28.42 4.51
C TYR A 30 33.91 -29.94 4.64
N ILE A 31 32.72 -30.49 4.89
CA ILE A 31 32.47 -31.94 4.86
C ILE A 31 32.82 -32.50 3.48
N ALA A 32 32.56 -31.79 2.38
CA ALA A 32 32.99 -32.27 1.06
C ALA A 32 34.50 -32.13 0.79
N ARG A 33 35.17 -31.16 1.41
CA ARG A 33 36.58 -30.81 1.11
C ARG A 33 37.63 -31.67 1.79
N GLY A 34 37.27 -32.63 2.65
CA GLY A 34 38.32 -33.42 3.34
C GLY A 34 38.70 -32.92 4.71
N ALA A 35 37.97 -31.95 5.29
CA ALA A 35 38.33 -31.47 6.62
C ALA A 35 38.34 -32.62 7.66
N PRO A 36 39.33 -32.67 8.56
CA PRO A 36 39.38 -33.63 9.65
C PRO A 36 38.10 -33.60 10.50
N LEU A 37 37.68 -34.75 11.04
CA LEU A 37 36.44 -34.88 11.82
C LEU A 37 36.39 -33.87 12.97
N GLU A 38 37.46 -33.74 13.74
CA GLU A 38 37.55 -32.80 14.87
C GLU A 38 37.28 -31.35 14.45
N GLN A 39 37.82 -30.91 13.31
CA GLN A 39 37.58 -29.56 12.79
C GLN A 39 36.13 -29.34 12.35
N LEU A 40 35.48 -30.39 11.83
CA LEU A 40 34.08 -30.33 11.44
C LEU A 40 33.17 -30.23 12.65
N LEU A 41 33.40 -31.06 13.67
CA LEU A 41 32.63 -31.06 14.91
C LEU A 41 32.81 -29.75 15.68
N ASP A 42 34.05 -29.23 15.77
CA ASP A 42 34.34 -27.97 16.47
C ASP A 42 33.62 -26.78 15.83
N ARG A 43 33.53 -26.79 14.50
CA ARG A 43 32.80 -25.77 13.76
C ARG A 43 31.29 -25.86 13.93
N ILE A 44 30.75 -27.08 13.99
CA ILE A 44 29.33 -27.30 14.28
C ILE A 44 28.99 -26.74 15.66
N ALA A 45 29.80 -27.07 16.67
CA ALA A 45 29.63 -26.60 18.05
C ALA A 45 29.79 -25.08 18.17
N SER A 46 30.84 -24.51 17.59
CA SER A 46 31.11 -23.07 17.65
C SER A 46 30.07 -22.25 16.88
N GLY A 47 29.59 -22.73 15.73
CA GLY A 47 28.56 -22.03 14.96
C GLY A 47 27.19 -22.02 15.63
N PHE A 48 26.85 -23.10 16.34
CA PHE A 48 25.67 -23.13 17.19
C PHE A 48 25.79 -22.11 18.33
N SER A 49 26.90 -22.11 19.06
CA SER A 49 27.13 -21.17 20.16
C SER A 49 27.24 -19.71 19.70
N GLY A 50 27.64 -19.45 18.46
CA GLY A 50 27.54 -18.12 17.85
C GLY A 50 26.10 -17.64 17.65
N SER A 51 25.16 -18.56 17.42
CA SER A 51 23.73 -18.26 17.27
C SER A 51 23.00 -18.22 18.62
N TYR A 52 23.48 -18.98 19.60
CA TYR A 52 22.93 -19.04 20.97
C TYR A 52 24.04 -18.91 22.03
N PRO A 53 24.51 -17.68 22.37
CA PRO A 53 25.68 -17.45 23.22
C PRO A 53 25.54 -17.98 24.66
N GLN A 54 24.32 -18.11 25.17
CA GLN A 54 24.03 -18.63 26.50
C GLN A 54 23.95 -20.17 26.55
N ARG A 55 24.10 -20.85 25.41
CA ARG A 55 24.00 -22.31 25.28
C ARG A 55 25.29 -22.85 24.66
N ALA A 56 25.89 -23.83 25.33
CA ALA A 56 27.09 -24.51 24.85
C ALA A 56 26.69 -25.85 24.24
N LEU A 57 26.90 -25.99 22.93
CA LEU A 57 26.80 -27.27 22.24
C LEU A 57 28.11 -28.03 22.38
N ALA A 58 28.03 -29.30 22.75
CA ALA A 58 29.16 -30.20 22.85
C ALA A 58 28.85 -31.52 22.14
N ILE A 59 29.85 -32.05 21.46
CA ILE A 59 29.81 -33.31 20.73
C ILE A 59 30.89 -34.22 21.29
N PHE A 60 30.48 -35.39 21.71
CA PHE A 60 31.35 -36.45 22.22
C PHE A 60 31.25 -37.65 21.29
N LEU A 61 32.37 -38.33 21.07
CA LEU A 61 32.45 -39.54 20.27
C LEU A 61 32.76 -40.72 21.18
N PHE A 62 32.30 -41.90 20.82
CA PHE A 62 32.74 -43.11 21.50
C PHE A 62 34.12 -43.54 21.04
N ASP A 63 34.91 -44.10 21.94
CA ASP A 63 36.12 -44.81 21.56
C ASP A 63 35.77 -46.06 20.70
N PRO A 64 36.73 -46.65 19.97
CA PRO A 64 36.44 -47.78 19.08
C PRO A 64 35.88 -49.04 19.77
N GLN A 65 35.90 -49.10 21.10
CA GLN A 65 35.31 -50.19 21.90
C GLN A 65 33.96 -49.81 22.53
N ALA A 66 33.44 -48.60 22.28
CA ALA A 66 32.23 -48.03 22.86
C ALA A 66 32.18 -48.01 24.40
N ARG A 67 33.34 -47.91 25.05
CA ARG A 67 33.51 -47.97 26.52
C ARG A 67 33.73 -46.62 27.17
N ARG A 68 34.20 -45.63 26.42
CA ARG A 68 34.50 -44.29 26.93
C ARG A 68 34.14 -43.21 25.92
N LEU A 69 33.78 -42.05 26.45
CA LEU A 69 33.58 -40.84 25.67
C LEU A 69 34.92 -40.14 25.43
N GLN A 70 35.11 -39.67 24.20
CA GLN A 70 36.18 -38.77 23.78
C GLN A 70 35.57 -37.43 23.37
N VAL A 71 36.28 -36.35 23.65
CA VAL A 71 35.83 -35.00 23.24
C VAL A 71 35.99 -34.87 21.73
N GLY A 72 34.87 -34.80 21.00
CA GLY A 72 34.88 -34.46 19.58
C GLY A 72 34.93 -32.94 19.37
N ALA A 73 34.08 -32.21 20.09
CA ALA A 73 34.03 -30.75 20.11
C ALA A 73 33.31 -30.20 21.34
N ALA A 74 33.94 -29.30 22.10
CA ALA A 74 33.31 -28.71 23.28
C ALA A 74 33.87 -27.31 23.62
N PRO A 75 33.81 -26.34 22.68
CA PRO A 75 34.54 -25.07 22.76
C PRO A 75 34.17 -24.18 23.96
N HIS A 76 32.96 -24.34 24.50
CA HIS A 76 32.43 -23.51 25.60
C HIS A 76 32.08 -24.32 26.86
N VAL A 77 32.70 -25.47 27.01
CA VAL A 77 32.51 -26.38 28.15
C VAL A 77 33.74 -26.35 29.04
N ALA A 78 33.53 -26.28 30.36
CA ALA A 78 34.62 -26.17 31.33
C ALA A 78 35.50 -27.44 31.33
N PRO A 79 36.85 -27.32 31.36
CA PRO A 79 37.75 -28.47 31.34
C PRO A 79 37.54 -29.48 32.47
N ALA A 80 37.15 -29.01 33.67
CA ALA A 80 36.87 -29.87 34.81
C ALA A 80 35.68 -30.81 34.55
N PHE A 81 34.63 -30.32 33.91
CA PHE A 81 33.47 -31.12 33.52
C PHE A 81 33.83 -32.11 32.39
N LEU A 82 34.63 -31.68 31.40
CA LEU A 82 35.11 -32.56 30.32
C LEU A 82 35.95 -33.74 30.85
N ALA A 83 36.79 -33.50 31.85
CA ALA A 83 37.65 -34.53 32.45
C ALA A 83 36.83 -35.62 33.17
N GLU A 84 35.80 -35.23 33.93
CA GLU A 84 34.92 -36.20 34.59
C GLU A 84 34.00 -36.93 33.59
N LEU A 85 33.56 -36.25 32.54
CA LEU A 85 32.66 -36.81 31.53
C LEU A 85 33.35 -37.87 30.66
N THR A 86 34.60 -37.62 30.25
CA THR A 86 35.41 -38.59 29.50
C THR A 86 35.91 -39.77 30.36
N ALA A 87 35.91 -39.61 31.68
CA ALA A 87 36.22 -40.68 32.64
C ALA A 87 35.02 -41.58 32.96
N LEU A 88 33.81 -41.23 32.53
CA LEU A 88 32.61 -42.01 32.75
C LEU A 88 32.71 -43.35 32.00
N ALA A 89 32.61 -44.47 32.74
CA ALA A 89 32.55 -45.79 32.13
C ALA A 89 31.19 -45.99 31.45
N VAL A 90 31.22 -46.45 30.19
CA VAL A 90 30.01 -46.69 29.40
C VAL A 90 29.91 -48.18 29.13
N ASP A 91 28.91 -48.84 29.72
CA ASP A 91 28.62 -50.25 29.45
C ASP A 91 27.71 -50.39 28.21
N ASP A 92 26.66 -49.58 28.14
CA ASP A 92 25.79 -49.43 26.96
C ASP A 92 25.34 -47.96 26.86
N PRO A 93 25.69 -47.26 25.77
CA PRO A 93 25.40 -45.83 25.59
C PRO A 93 23.91 -45.51 25.43
N ASP A 94 23.06 -46.52 25.22
CA ASP A 94 21.63 -46.33 24.97
C ASP A 94 20.73 -46.63 26.17
N THR A 95 21.31 -46.75 27.36
CA THR A 95 20.59 -47.14 28.57
C THR A 95 20.15 -45.94 29.43
N PRO A 96 18.96 -45.97 30.06
CA PRO A 96 18.52 -44.94 30.99
C PRO A 96 19.52 -44.68 32.12
N GLN A 97 20.27 -45.69 32.54
CA GLN A 97 21.29 -45.61 33.58
C GLN A 97 22.43 -44.66 33.17
N PHE A 98 22.92 -44.80 31.94
CA PHE A 98 23.95 -43.93 31.38
C PHE A 98 23.48 -42.47 31.29
N TRP A 99 22.26 -42.24 30.81
CA TRP A 99 21.68 -40.89 30.72
C TRP A 99 21.49 -40.23 32.09
N HIS A 100 21.01 -40.97 33.10
CA HIS A 100 20.90 -40.46 34.47
C HIS A 100 22.26 -40.11 35.07
N ALA A 101 23.29 -40.93 34.82
CA ALA A 101 24.65 -40.66 35.28
C ALA A 101 25.20 -39.35 34.66
N LEU A 102 24.92 -39.12 33.38
CA LEU A 102 25.30 -37.89 32.68
C LEU A 102 24.58 -36.65 33.23
N THR A 103 23.27 -36.74 33.47
CA THR A 103 22.50 -35.64 34.08
C THR A 103 22.99 -35.33 35.50
N ALA A 104 23.25 -36.35 36.32
CA ALA A 104 23.79 -36.18 37.67
C ALA A 104 25.19 -35.54 37.66
N LEU A 105 26.03 -35.90 36.69
CA LEU A 105 27.34 -35.29 36.48
C LEU A 105 27.22 -33.81 36.12
N ALA A 106 26.31 -33.42 35.22
CA ALA A 106 26.10 -32.03 34.84
C ALA A 106 25.60 -31.16 36.00
N ALA A 107 24.69 -31.70 36.81
CA ALA A 107 24.16 -31.01 37.99
C ALA A 107 25.26 -30.68 39.01
N ARG A 108 26.27 -31.55 39.18
CA ARG A 108 27.44 -31.30 40.06
C ARG A 108 28.30 -30.12 39.60
N HIS A 109 28.22 -29.75 38.33
CA HIS A 109 28.96 -28.63 37.71
C HIS A 109 28.05 -27.41 37.48
N GLU A 110 26.92 -27.31 38.18
CA GLU A 110 25.94 -26.21 38.07
C GLU A 110 25.42 -25.98 36.64
N ARG A 111 25.38 -27.05 35.84
CA ARG A 111 24.85 -27.03 34.48
C ARG A 111 23.59 -27.87 34.35
N SER A 112 22.68 -27.40 33.52
CA SER A 112 21.52 -28.15 33.06
C SER A 112 21.77 -28.66 31.64
N LEU A 113 21.49 -29.94 31.42
CA LEU A 113 21.49 -30.54 30.09
C LEU A 113 20.11 -30.31 29.48
N LEU A 114 20.04 -29.38 28.54
CA LEU A 114 18.81 -28.98 27.87
C LEU A 114 18.42 -29.98 26.78
N GLU A 115 19.42 -30.45 26.03
CA GLU A 115 19.25 -31.48 25.01
C GLU A 115 20.35 -32.54 25.16
N MET A 116 19.97 -33.80 24.98
CA MET A 116 20.87 -34.96 25.02
C MET A 116 20.46 -35.91 23.90
N LEU A 117 21.25 -35.92 22.84
CA LEU A 117 20.90 -36.58 21.58
C LEU A 117 22.01 -37.57 21.20
N PRO A 118 21.74 -38.88 21.14
CA PRO A 118 22.72 -39.83 20.60
C PRO A 118 22.97 -39.52 19.12
N LEU A 119 24.22 -39.61 18.68
CA LEU A 119 24.62 -39.51 17.29
C LEU A 119 24.88 -40.92 16.78
N ARG A 120 24.01 -41.41 15.90
CA ARG A 120 24.16 -42.75 15.29
C ARG A 120 24.78 -42.66 13.90
N SER A 121 25.54 -43.69 13.52
CA SER A 121 25.92 -43.92 12.12
C SER A 121 24.70 -44.30 11.29
N PHE A 122 24.81 -44.28 9.97
CA PHE A 122 23.73 -44.75 9.09
C PHE A 122 23.45 -46.25 9.22
N ALA A 123 24.37 -47.02 9.80
CA ALA A 123 24.15 -48.42 10.16
C ALA A 123 23.36 -48.61 11.48
N GLY A 124 23.03 -47.53 12.19
CA GLY A 124 22.28 -47.57 13.46
C GLY A 124 23.15 -47.67 14.71
N GLU A 125 24.47 -47.75 14.58
CA GLU A 125 25.39 -47.82 15.72
C GLU A 125 25.54 -46.45 16.40
N VAL A 126 25.56 -46.40 17.73
CA VAL A 126 25.82 -45.14 18.46
C VAL A 126 27.29 -44.76 18.31
N ALA A 127 27.56 -43.74 17.50
CA ALA A 127 28.91 -43.24 17.25
C ALA A 127 29.31 -42.11 18.22
N GLY A 128 28.34 -41.44 18.84
CA GLY A 128 28.60 -40.38 19.79
C GLY A 128 27.35 -39.82 20.46
N ILE A 129 27.49 -38.67 21.11
CA ILE A 129 26.42 -37.93 21.77
C ILE A 129 26.62 -36.44 21.51
N LEU A 130 25.55 -35.76 21.14
CA LEU A 130 25.45 -34.31 21.10
C LEU A 130 24.65 -33.85 22.32
N THR A 131 25.20 -32.89 23.06
CA THR A 131 24.49 -32.29 24.19
C THR A 131 24.52 -30.78 24.11
N ILE A 132 23.44 -30.16 24.55
CA ILE A 132 23.35 -28.71 24.71
C ILE A 132 23.20 -28.44 26.20
N CYS A 133 24.15 -27.70 26.75
CA CYS A 133 24.18 -27.35 28.16
C CYS A 133 24.06 -25.83 28.36
N ALA A 134 23.40 -25.45 29.45
CA ALA A 134 23.32 -24.07 29.92
C ALA A 134 23.65 -24.00 31.42
N ALA A 135 24.04 -22.83 31.90
CA ALA A 135 24.19 -22.58 33.33
C ALA A 135 22.81 -22.64 34.02
N ASN A 136 22.75 -23.17 35.24
CA ASN A 136 21.48 -23.29 35.99
C ASN A 136 20.78 -21.95 36.26
N ASP A 137 21.54 -20.84 36.28
CA ASP A 137 21.03 -19.48 36.50
C ASP A 137 20.69 -18.74 35.19
N ALA A 138 20.81 -19.40 34.03
CA ALA A 138 20.41 -18.80 32.76
C ALA A 138 18.89 -18.54 32.78
N PRO A 139 18.40 -17.35 32.40
CA PRO A 139 16.98 -17.06 32.39
C PRO A 139 16.27 -18.12 31.55
N GLY A 140 15.19 -18.69 32.10
CA GLY A 140 14.34 -19.68 31.45
C GLY A 140 13.65 -19.06 30.24
N ASP A 141 14.41 -18.91 29.17
CA ASP A 141 13.96 -18.29 27.95
C ASP A 141 13.12 -19.30 27.17
N ALA A 142 11.89 -18.92 26.82
CA ALA A 142 10.94 -19.77 26.12
C ALA A 142 11.39 -20.10 24.67
N SER A 143 12.59 -19.69 24.26
CA SER A 143 13.22 -19.97 22.97
C SER A 143 13.40 -21.45 22.64
N HIS A 144 13.33 -22.38 23.62
CA HIS A 144 13.23 -23.83 23.33
C HIS A 144 11.90 -24.24 22.64
N LEU A 145 10.86 -23.40 22.75
CA LEU A 145 9.56 -23.58 22.09
C LEU A 145 9.51 -22.93 20.71
N GLU A 146 10.51 -22.12 20.34
CA GLU A 146 10.57 -21.48 19.04
C GLU A 146 11.02 -22.51 17.97
N GLN A 147 10.27 -22.55 16.87
CA GLN A 147 10.56 -23.43 15.73
C GLN A 147 12.00 -23.25 15.22
N ALA A 148 12.49 -22.01 15.16
CA ALA A 148 13.85 -21.68 14.72
C ALA A 148 14.96 -22.34 15.57
N TYR A 149 14.74 -22.51 16.88
CA TYR A 149 15.68 -23.21 17.75
C TYR A 149 15.74 -24.70 17.42
N ARG A 150 14.58 -25.35 17.28
CA ARG A 150 14.50 -26.77 16.91
C ARG A 150 15.13 -27.02 15.54
N ASP A 151 14.88 -26.14 14.58
CA ASP A 151 15.48 -26.18 13.24
C ASP A 151 17.02 -26.12 13.31
N THR A 152 17.56 -25.26 14.17
CA THR A 152 19.02 -25.10 14.34
C THR A 152 19.66 -26.30 15.04
N VAL A 153 19.02 -26.85 16.07
CA VAL A 153 19.48 -28.08 16.75
C VAL A 153 19.44 -29.27 15.79
N GLY A 154 18.33 -29.45 15.06
CA GLY A 154 18.18 -30.52 14.06
C GLY A 154 19.23 -30.43 12.95
N ALA A 155 19.55 -29.21 12.48
CA ALA A 155 20.63 -29.00 11.52
C ALA A 155 22.02 -29.35 12.10
N ALA A 156 22.30 -28.98 13.34
CA ALA A 156 23.58 -29.29 14.00
C ALA A 156 23.78 -30.81 14.18
N VAL A 157 22.74 -31.52 14.66
CA VAL A 157 22.72 -32.99 14.76
C VAL A 157 22.95 -33.62 13.39
N SER A 158 22.22 -33.14 12.39
CA SER A 158 22.33 -33.64 11.02
C SER A 158 23.74 -33.50 10.47
N MET A 159 24.37 -32.34 10.64
CA MET A 159 25.74 -32.09 10.18
C MET A 159 26.77 -32.91 10.97
N ALA A 160 26.56 -33.10 12.26
CA ALA A 160 27.45 -33.92 13.09
C ALA A 160 27.41 -35.39 12.64
N MET A 161 26.22 -35.95 12.42
CA MET A 161 26.04 -37.28 11.86
C MET A 161 26.70 -37.40 10.48
N LEU A 162 26.50 -36.42 9.59
CA LEU A 162 27.14 -36.40 8.27
C LEU A 162 28.67 -36.34 8.33
N ALA A 163 29.23 -35.60 9.29
CA ALA A 163 30.67 -35.51 9.49
C ALA A 163 31.26 -36.84 10.00
N ILE A 164 30.60 -37.46 10.98
CA ILE A 164 30.98 -38.76 11.57
C ILE A 164 30.90 -39.87 10.52
N GLU A 165 29.79 -39.92 9.79
CA GLU A 165 29.57 -40.94 8.78
C GLU A 165 30.60 -40.90 7.65
N ARG A 166 31.11 -39.70 7.34
CA ARG A 166 32.18 -39.54 6.37
C ARG A 166 33.51 -40.09 6.88
N SER A 167 33.82 -39.95 8.17
CA SER A 167 35.08 -40.43 8.74
C SER A 167 35.13 -41.94 8.96
N LEU A 168 33.98 -42.63 8.94
CA LEU A 168 33.87 -44.09 9.13
C LEU A 168 34.20 -44.93 7.86
N VAL A 169 34.85 -44.35 6.84
CA VAL A 169 35.29 -45.11 5.66
C VAL A 169 36.59 -45.85 6.03
N PRO A 170 36.63 -47.20 6.11
CA PRO A 170 35.87 -48.14 5.29
C PRO A 170 35.16 -49.25 6.08
N VAL A 171 33.95 -49.63 5.68
CA VAL A 171 33.32 -50.99 5.73
C VAL A 171 31.82 -50.77 5.56
N HIS A 172 31.34 -50.78 4.32
CA HIS A 172 29.97 -51.21 4.04
C HIS A 172 30.06 -52.57 3.37
N ALA A 173 30.38 -53.56 4.19
CA ALA A 173 30.16 -54.95 3.87
C ALA A 173 29.74 -55.66 5.17
N ARG A 174 28.46 -56.07 5.21
CA ARG A 174 27.76 -56.84 6.27
C ARG A 174 27.21 -55.96 7.39
N VAL A 175 26.01 -56.14 7.93
CA VAL A 175 24.91 -57.13 7.80
C VAL A 175 23.66 -56.52 8.47
N LYS A 176 22.47 -56.96 8.04
CA LYS A 176 21.12 -56.95 8.67
C LYS A 176 20.83 -55.99 9.84
N SER A 177 19.77 -55.22 9.64
CA SER A 177 19.00 -54.45 10.63
C SER A 177 18.54 -55.29 11.83
N ASP A 178 18.90 -54.86 13.04
CA ASP A 178 18.12 -55.13 14.26
C ASP A 178 17.07 -54.02 14.47
N PRO A 179 15.99 -54.27 15.22
CA PRO A 179 14.91 -53.30 15.42
C PRO A 179 15.32 -52.16 16.37
N PRO A 180 14.76 -50.95 16.18
CA PRO A 180 15.10 -49.75 16.95
C PRO A 180 14.69 -49.83 18.43
N GLY A 181 15.53 -49.29 19.32
CA GLY A 181 15.27 -49.17 20.76
C GLY A 181 14.61 -47.84 21.15
N GLU A 182 14.15 -47.70 22.40
CA GLU A 182 13.40 -46.52 22.93
C GLU A 182 14.10 -45.15 22.74
N ALA A 183 15.41 -45.11 22.47
CA ALA A 183 16.13 -43.88 22.15
C ALA A 183 15.94 -43.38 20.71
N ASP A 184 15.53 -44.25 19.78
CA ASP A 184 15.13 -43.86 18.42
C ASP A 184 13.87 -43.00 18.43
N GLU A 185 13.02 -43.10 19.46
CA GLU A 185 11.87 -42.19 19.66
C GLU A 185 12.33 -40.79 20.07
N ARG A 186 13.39 -40.65 20.89
CA ARG A 186 13.90 -39.32 21.31
C ARG A 186 14.66 -38.60 20.19
N MET A 187 15.41 -39.34 19.37
CA MET A 187 16.07 -38.77 18.19
C MET A 187 15.08 -38.44 17.07
N ALA A 188 14.04 -39.26 16.89
CA ALA A 188 12.92 -38.93 16.03
C ALA A 188 12.28 -37.61 16.46
N LEU A 189 11.96 -37.42 17.74
CA LEU A 189 11.31 -36.21 18.25
C LEU A 189 12.13 -34.92 18.04
N ALA A 190 13.46 -34.97 18.15
CA ALA A 190 14.32 -33.80 17.94
C ALA A 190 14.41 -33.36 16.46
N ILE A 191 14.35 -34.32 15.52
CA ILE A 191 14.39 -34.04 14.08
C ILE A 191 12.96 -33.81 13.53
N GLU A 192 11.95 -34.53 14.03
CA GLU A 192 10.52 -34.39 13.71
C GLU A 192 9.98 -32.98 14.00
N GLY A 193 10.59 -32.28 14.97
CA GLY A 193 10.23 -30.91 15.32
C GLY A 193 10.99 -29.80 14.58
N SER A 194 12.00 -30.12 13.76
CA SER A 194 12.99 -29.17 13.19
C SER A 194 12.76 -28.78 11.72
N GLY A 195 11.69 -29.32 11.11
CA GLY A 195 11.37 -29.12 9.70
C GLY A 195 12.48 -29.53 8.71
N THR A 196 13.56 -30.19 9.17
CA THR A 196 14.76 -30.50 8.38
C THR A 196 15.10 -32.00 8.44
N GLY A 197 15.20 -32.63 7.27
CA GLY A 197 15.55 -34.04 7.10
C GLY A 197 16.85 -34.24 6.35
N ILE A 198 17.48 -35.41 6.50
CA ILE A 198 18.75 -35.77 5.87
C ILE A 198 18.49 -36.80 4.79
N TRP A 199 19.27 -36.72 3.72
CA TRP A 199 19.34 -37.76 2.71
C TRP A 199 20.78 -38.03 2.31
N ASP A 200 21.06 -39.28 1.96
CA ASP A 200 22.34 -39.74 1.42
C ASP A 200 22.06 -40.53 0.15
N ARG A 201 22.86 -40.26 -0.87
CA ARG A 201 22.75 -40.84 -2.20
C ARG A 201 24.06 -41.50 -2.57
N ASN A 202 23.99 -42.79 -2.82
CA ASN A 202 25.03 -43.50 -3.56
C ASN A 202 24.86 -43.18 -5.06
N ALA A 203 25.84 -42.51 -5.65
CA ALA A 203 25.77 -42.08 -7.04
C ALA A 203 26.04 -43.21 -8.03
N VAL A 204 26.66 -44.32 -7.59
CA VAL A 204 26.96 -45.50 -8.42
C VAL A 204 25.78 -46.46 -8.45
N THR A 205 25.22 -46.81 -7.28
CA THR A 205 24.11 -47.77 -7.17
C THR A 205 22.74 -47.13 -7.35
N GLY A 206 22.64 -45.80 -7.17
CA GLY A 206 21.37 -45.10 -7.15
C GLY A 206 20.56 -45.36 -5.88
N GLU A 207 21.17 -45.90 -4.83
CA GLU A 207 20.53 -46.07 -3.53
C GLU A 207 20.42 -44.72 -2.79
N MET A 208 19.26 -44.51 -2.21
CA MET A 208 18.88 -43.36 -1.41
C MET A 208 18.62 -43.83 0.02
N TYR A 209 19.24 -43.16 0.98
CA TYR A 209 18.89 -43.22 2.38
C TYR A 209 18.20 -41.92 2.78
N TYR A 210 17.15 -42.03 3.59
CA TYR A 210 16.40 -40.91 4.17
C TYR A 210 16.35 -41.08 5.68
N SER A 211 16.69 -40.02 6.43
CA SER A 211 16.50 -40.04 7.88
C SER A 211 15.01 -40.08 8.25
N ARG A 212 14.68 -40.60 9.43
CA ARG A 212 13.30 -40.64 9.93
C ARG A 212 12.63 -39.26 9.91
N GLY A 213 13.35 -38.21 10.33
CA GLY A 213 12.85 -36.84 10.24
C GLY A 213 12.58 -36.36 8.80
N TRP A 214 13.34 -36.84 7.81
CA TRP A 214 13.01 -36.58 6.40
C TRP A 214 11.67 -37.20 6.01
N LYS A 215 11.43 -38.45 6.43
CA LYS A 215 10.17 -39.17 6.15
C LYS A 215 9.00 -38.51 6.86
N ALA A 216 9.19 -38.08 8.11
CA ALA A 216 8.19 -37.39 8.92
C ALA A 216 7.75 -36.04 8.34
N ILE A 217 8.66 -35.26 7.72
CA ILE A 217 8.28 -34.01 7.00
C ILE A 217 7.15 -34.26 5.99
N LEU A 218 7.17 -35.42 5.36
CA LEU A 218 6.24 -35.84 4.31
C LEU A 218 5.13 -36.79 4.82
N GLY A 219 5.16 -37.14 6.12
CA GLY A 219 4.20 -38.00 6.79
C GLY A 219 4.34 -39.49 6.48
N TYR A 220 5.52 -39.96 6.07
CA TYR A 220 5.79 -41.38 5.80
C TYR A 220 6.43 -42.09 7.00
N GLU A 221 6.10 -43.37 7.17
CA GLU A 221 6.74 -44.27 8.13
C GLU A 221 8.04 -44.87 7.58
N ASP A 222 8.86 -45.45 8.47
CA ASP A 222 10.22 -45.88 8.12
C ASP A 222 10.28 -46.97 7.03
N TRP A 223 9.28 -47.83 6.96
CA TRP A 223 9.16 -48.94 6.00
C TRP A 223 8.39 -48.58 4.72
N GLU A 224 7.75 -47.41 4.65
CA GLU A 224 6.86 -47.04 3.53
C GLU A 224 7.64 -46.51 2.30
N LEU A 225 8.90 -46.13 2.49
CA LEU A 225 9.73 -45.52 1.44
C LEU A 225 10.83 -46.47 0.98
N SER A 226 10.95 -46.64 -0.32
CA SER A 226 12.04 -47.40 -0.92
C SER A 226 13.36 -46.62 -0.88
N SER A 227 14.45 -47.37 -0.93
CA SER A 227 15.81 -46.84 -1.07
C SER A 227 16.22 -46.59 -2.52
N HIS A 228 15.29 -46.59 -3.48
CA HIS A 228 15.64 -46.41 -4.90
C HIS A 228 15.43 -44.97 -5.37
N LEU A 229 16.43 -44.41 -6.06
CA LEU A 229 16.38 -43.07 -6.64
C LEU A 229 15.19 -42.87 -7.59
N GLN A 230 14.78 -43.90 -8.34
CA GLN A 230 13.67 -43.80 -9.27
C GLN A 230 12.36 -43.43 -8.56
N ASP A 231 12.14 -43.98 -7.37
CA ASP A 231 10.95 -43.71 -6.56
C ASP A 231 11.04 -42.32 -5.91
N ALA A 232 12.25 -41.83 -5.64
CA ALA A 232 12.48 -40.45 -5.24
C ALA A 232 11.99 -39.45 -6.28
N TYR A 233 12.32 -39.68 -7.55
CA TYR A 233 11.87 -38.81 -8.65
C TYR A 233 10.36 -38.85 -8.87
N GLN A 234 9.69 -39.98 -8.62
CA GLN A 234 8.23 -40.09 -8.72
C GLN A 234 7.47 -39.24 -7.68
N ARG A 235 8.14 -38.82 -6.60
CA ARG A 235 7.53 -37.95 -5.58
C ARG A 235 7.68 -36.47 -5.93
N ILE A 236 8.57 -36.11 -6.84
CA ILE A 236 8.73 -34.73 -7.29
C ILE A 236 7.57 -34.35 -8.20
N HIS A 237 7.05 -33.13 -8.04
CA HIS A 237 6.00 -32.63 -8.93
C HIS A 237 6.45 -32.65 -10.40
N PRO A 238 5.61 -33.09 -11.35
CA PRO A 238 5.99 -33.23 -12.76
C PRO A 238 6.63 -31.99 -13.38
N ASP A 239 6.10 -30.79 -13.11
CA ASP A 239 6.66 -29.53 -13.63
C ASP A 239 8.07 -29.22 -13.09
N ASP A 240 8.39 -29.69 -11.88
CA ASP A 240 9.64 -29.36 -11.20
C ASP A 240 10.73 -30.40 -11.51
N LEU A 241 10.34 -31.60 -11.95
CA LEU A 241 11.23 -32.73 -12.20
C LEU A 241 12.35 -32.42 -13.22
N PRO A 242 12.10 -31.78 -14.39
CA PRO A 242 13.16 -31.47 -15.35
C PRO A 242 14.22 -30.53 -14.76
N TYR A 243 13.78 -29.52 -14.01
CA TYR A 243 14.67 -28.56 -13.35
C TYR A 243 15.55 -29.23 -12.29
N VAL A 244 14.96 -30.11 -11.46
CA VAL A 244 15.69 -30.84 -10.43
C VAL A 244 16.73 -31.79 -11.05
N GLN A 245 16.34 -32.55 -12.08
CA GLN A 245 17.24 -33.47 -12.80
C GLN A 245 18.41 -32.73 -13.46
N GLU A 246 18.15 -31.58 -14.08
CA GLU A 246 19.22 -30.81 -14.71
C GLU A 246 20.17 -30.23 -13.66
N THR A 247 19.64 -29.69 -12.56
CA THR A 247 20.47 -29.10 -11.49
C THR A 247 21.38 -30.15 -10.83
N ILE A 248 20.87 -31.37 -10.59
CA ILE A 248 21.70 -32.43 -10.01
C ILE A 248 22.76 -32.94 -11.00
N ARG A 249 22.43 -33.00 -12.29
CA ARG A 249 23.38 -33.38 -13.37
C ARG A 249 24.54 -32.39 -13.46
N GLN A 250 24.24 -31.10 -13.42
CA GLN A 250 25.25 -30.04 -13.43
C GLN A 250 26.17 -30.12 -12.20
N HIS A 251 25.61 -30.40 -11.02
CA HIS A 251 26.40 -30.56 -9.80
C HIS A 251 27.31 -31.81 -9.85
N PHE A 252 26.81 -32.93 -10.37
CA PHE A 252 27.62 -34.15 -10.53
C PHE A 252 28.77 -33.95 -11.51
N ALA A 253 28.55 -33.17 -12.57
CA ALA A 253 29.58 -32.74 -13.52
C ALA A 253 30.55 -31.68 -12.97
N SER A 254 30.50 -31.38 -11.66
CA SER A 254 31.35 -30.38 -10.98
C SER A 254 31.20 -28.96 -11.55
N ARG A 255 30.04 -28.64 -12.13
CA ARG A 255 29.73 -27.30 -12.67
C ARG A 255 29.06 -26.38 -11.66
N SER A 256 28.81 -26.87 -10.45
CA SER A 256 28.35 -26.07 -9.32
C SER A 256 29.03 -26.52 -8.02
N ASP A 257 29.35 -25.57 -7.14
CA ASP A 257 30.02 -25.84 -5.86
C ASP A 257 29.11 -26.53 -4.83
N THR A 258 27.80 -26.34 -4.95
CA THR A 258 26.75 -26.92 -4.13
C THR A 258 25.53 -27.26 -4.98
N TYR A 259 24.75 -28.25 -4.56
CA TYR A 259 23.43 -28.51 -5.09
C TYR A 259 22.39 -27.84 -4.21
N GLN A 260 21.53 -27.03 -4.81
CA GLN A 260 20.41 -26.38 -4.13
C GLN A 260 19.24 -26.24 -5.08
N VAL A 261 18.08 -26.75 -4.65
CA VAL A 261 16.82 -26.65 -5.40
C VAL A 261 15.66 -26.42 -4.45
N GLU A 262 14.68 -25.63 -4.89
CA GLU A 262 13.38 -25.51 -4.23
C GLU A 262 12.33 -26.15 -5.14
N HIS A 263 11.61 -27.15 -4.65
CA HIS A 263 10.66 -27.90 -5.46
C HIS A 263 9.55 -28.51 -4.62
N ARG A 264 8.50 -28.97 -5.29
CA ARG A 264 7.37 -29.64 -4.64
C ARG A 264 7.62 -31.14 -4.55
N ILE A 265 7.45 -31.69 -3.35
CA ILE A 265 7.42 -33.14 -3.10
C ILE A 265 6.04 -33.56 -2.62
N ARG A 266 5.57 -34.70 -3.13
CA ARG A 266 4.30 -35.34 -2.78
C ARG A 266 4.40 -36.07 -1.44
N CYS A 267 3.56 -35.66 -0.50
CA CYS A 267 3.36 -36.26 0.81
C CYS A 267 2.57 -37.58 0.73
N ARG A 268 2.53 -38.33 1.83
CA ARG A 268 1.78 -39.59 1.95
C ARG A 268 0.28 -39.43 1.66
N ASP A 269 -0.29 -38.31 2.07
CA ASP A 269 -1.71 -37.97 1.85
C ASP A 269 -2.02 -37.51 0.41
N GLY A 270 -1.01 -37.46 -0.47
CA GLY A 270 -1.14 -37.01 -1.85
C GLY A 270 -1.05 -35.49 -2.04
N SER A 271 -0.96 -34.71 -0.95
CA SER A 271 -0.70 -33.27 -1.03
C SER A 271 0.75 -32.99 -1.45
N TYR A 272 1.04 -31.75 -1.86
CA TYR A 272 2.40 -31.31 -2.17
C TYR A 272 2.88 -30.31 -1.12
N LYS A 273 4.11 -30.52 -0.65
CA LYS A 273 4.86 -29.55 0.16
C LYS A 273 5.98 -28.92 -0.66
N TRP A 274 6.23 -27.63 -0.44
CA TRP A 274 7.41 -26.97 -0.96
C TRP A 274 8.58 -27.27 -0.04
N ILE A 275 9.67 -27.77 -0.61
CA ILE A 275 10.88 -28.09 0.13
C ILE A 275 12.11 -27.42 -0.48
N SER A 276 13.08 -27.11 0.35
CA SER A 276 14.43 -26.69 -0.07
C SER A 276 15.39 -27.85 0.15
N SER A 277 15.82 -28.51 -0.92
CA SER A 277 16.86 -29.56 -0.85
C SER A 277 18.22 -28.95 -1.14
N ARG A 278 19.19 -29.26 -0.26
CA ARG A 278 20.59 -28.89 -0.44
C ARG A 278 21.47 -30.10 -0.29
N GLY A 279 22.54 -30.20 -1.05
CA GLY A 279 23.48 -31.30 -0.91
C GLY A 279 24.82 -31.04 -1.57
N LYS A 280 25.76 -31.94 -1.32
CA LYS A 280 27.10 -31.88 -1.87
C LYS A 280 27.69 -33.27 -2.08
N VAL A 281 28.43 -33.43 -3.16
CA VAL A 281 29.23 -34.64 -3.41
C VAL A 281 30.40 -34.69 -2.41
N VAL A 282 30.48 -35.77 -1.63
CA VAL A 282 31.48 -35.95 -0.55
C VAL A 282 32.55 -36.99 -0.86
N ALA A 283 32.33 -37.81 -1.89
CA ALA A 283 33.30 -38.77 -2.39
C ALA A 283 33.28 -38.79 -3.92
N ARG A 284 34.47 -38.88 -4.55
CA ARG A 284 34.67 -39.03 -5.99
C ARG A 284 35.70 -40.13 -6.27
N ASP A 285 35.61 -40.76 -7.43
CA ASP A 285 36.63 -41.71 -7.91
C ASP A 285 37.87 -40.97 -8.45
N ALA A 286 38.89 -41.72 -8.90
CA ALA A 286 40.14 -41.18 -9.43
C ALA A 286 39.92 -40.39 -10.73
N GLU A 287 38.86 -40.72 -11.47
CA GLU A 287 38.43 -40.08 -12.71
C GLU A 287 37.56 -38.83 -12.48
N GLY A 288 37.21 -38.53 -11.21
CA GLY A 288 36.45 -37.37 -10.80
C GLY A 288 34.92 -37.54 -10.84
N ASN A 289 34.40 -38.74 -11.08
CA ASN A 289 32.97 -39.03 -11.01
C ASN A 289 32.48 -39.04 -9.56
N ALA A 290 31.25 -38.58 -9.33
CA ALA A 290 30.64 -38.60 -8.02
C ALA A 290 30.35 -40.03 -7.56
N LEU A 291 30.77 -40.38 -6.34
CA LEU A 291 30.51 -41.67 -5.69
C LEU A 291 29.39 -41.57 -4.64
N ARG A 292 29.38 -40.48 -3.86
CA ARG A 292 28.43 -40.28 -2.76
C ARG A 292 28.07 -38.81 -2.62
N MET A 293 26.78 -38.54 -2.40
CA MET A 293 26.24 -37.20 -2.19
C MET A 293 25.33 -37.21 -0.97
N ILE A 294 25.58 -36.28 -0.06
CA ILE A 294 24.76 -36.10 1.14
C ILE A 294 24.09 -34.74 1.12
N GLY A 295 22.98 -34.61 1.81
CA GLY A 295 22.27 -33.35 1.87
C GLY A 295 21.18 -33.28 2.93
N THR A 296 20.58 -32.10 3.02
CA THR A 296 19.45 -31.80 3.87
C THR A 296 18.24 -31.38 3.05
N THR A 297 17.06 -31.44 3.64
CA THR A 297 15.79 -31.01 3.07
C THR A 297 15.02 -30.25 4.13
N THR A 298 14.58 -29.03 3.86
CA THR A 298 13.78 -28.22 4.79
C THR A 298 12.42 -27.90 4.20
N ASP A 299 11.34 -28.02 4.99
CA ASP A 299 9.99 -27.59 4.58
C ASP A 299 9.90 -26.05 4.53
N ILE A 300 9.56 -25.49 3.36
CA ILE A 300 9.43 -24.04 3.13
C ILE A 300 8.00 -23.65 2.75
N THR A 301 7.02 -24.53 2.98
CA THR A 301 5.63 -24.34 2.55
C THR A 301 4.98 -23.11 3.19
N GLU A 302 5.07 -22.96 4.52
CA GLU A 302 4.51 -21.80 5.22
C GLU A 302 5.24 -20.50 4.89
N LEU A 303 6.57 -20.54 4.72
CA LEU A 303 7.36 -19.40 4.29
C LEU A 303 6.86 -18.86 2.93
N ARG A 304 6.73 -19.74 1.93
CA ARG A 304 6.18 -19.37 0.61
C ARG A 304 4.75 -18.84 0.73
N ARG A 305 3.90 -19.49 1.52
CA ARG A 305 2.50 -19.07 1.71
C ARG A 305 2.40 -17.66 2.29
N LEU A 306 3.25 -17.32 3.25
CA LEU A 306 3.31 -15.97 3.83
C LEU A 306 3.85 -14.95 2.82
N THR A 307 4.92 -15.27 2.10
CA THR A 307 5.48 -14.40 1.06
C THR A 307 4.47 -14.13 -0.05
N GLU A 308 3.74 -15.16 -0.51
CA GLU A 308 2.69 -15.01 -1.53
C GLU A 308 1.50 -14.21 -1.03
N LYS A 309 1.05 -14.42 0.23
CA LYS A 309 -0.01 -13.61 0.84
C LYS A 309 0.39 -12.15 0.93
N LEU A 310 1.62 -11.85 1.36
CA LEU A 310 2.13 -10.48 1.41
C LEU A 310 2.19 -9.86 0.01
N ALA A 311 2.74 -10.58 -0.97
CA ALA A 311 2.81 -10.10 -2.36
C ALA A 311 1.41 -9.86 -2.95
N LYS A 312 0.44 -10.75 -2.70
CA LYS A 312 -0.96 -10.56 -3.11
C LYS A 312 -1.60 -9.35 -2.43
N SER A 313 -1.40 -9.19 -1.13
CA SER A 313 -1.94 -8.06 -0.37
C SER A 313 -1.35 -6.73 -0.85
N SER A 314 -0.04 -6.69 -1.14
CA SER A 314 0.63 -5.51 -1.71
C SER A 314 0.03 -5.13 -3.06
N ARG A 315 -0.04 -6.09 -4.00
CA ARG A 315 -0.63 -5.84 -5.33
C ARG A 315 -2.09 -5.41 -5.26
N MET A 316 -2.86 -5.95 -4.30
CA MET A 316 -4.25 -5.56 -4.11
C MET A 316 -4.37 -4.10 -3.65
N LEU A 317 -3.49 -3.63 -2.75
CA LEU A 317 -3.46 -2.22 -2.34
C LEU A 317 -3.08 -1.30 -3.51
N ASP A 318 -2.09 -1.68 -4.31
CA ASP A 318 -1.69 -0.92 -5.50
C ASP A 318 -2.84 -0.82 -6.51
N TYR A 319 -3.54 -1.93 -6.75
CA TYR A 319 -4.71 -1.98 -7.63
C TYR A 319 -5.87 -1.12 -7.10
N LEU A 320 -6.27 -1.30 -5.83
CA LEU A 320 -7.40 -0.55 -5.27
C LEU A 320 -7.17 0.95 -5.26
N THR A 321 -5.94 1.39 -5.01
CA THR A 321 -5.61 2.82 -4.93
C THR A 321 -5.36 3.47 -6.29
N SER A 322 -5.08 2.68 -7.34
CA SER A 322 -4.97 3.17 -8.71
C SER A 322 -6.34 3.35 -9.39
N GLU A 323 -7.36 2.61 -8.95
CA GLU A 323 -8.75 2.79 -9.42
C GLU A 323 -9.45 4.02 -8.80
N ILE A 324 -8.90 4.61 -7.74
CA ILE A 324 -9.47 5.82 -7.13
C ILE A 324 -9.00 7.04 -7.95
N PRO A 325 -9.91 7.85 -8.51
CA PRO A 325 -9.55 9.05 -9.28
C PRO A 325 -8.83 10.09 -8.42
N GLY A 326 -7.49 10.10 -8.46
CA GLY A 326 -6.66 10.99 -7.66
C GLY A 326 -5.49 10.28 -6.99
N MET A 327 -4.72 11.03 -6.19
CA MET A 327 -3.53 10.51 -5.51
C MET A 327 -3.85 10.14 -4.06
N VAL A 328 -3.71 8.86 -3.73
CA VAL A 328 -3.68 8.36 -2.35
C VAL A 328 -2.24 8.41 -1.86
N PHE A 329 -2.01 8.92 -0.66
CA PHE A 329 -0.67 9.04 -0.12
C PHE A 329 -0.60 8.75 1.38
N GLN A 330 0.59 8.34 1.80
CA GLN A 330 0.99 8.27 3.19
C GLN A 330 2.24 9.13 3.39
N PHE A 331 2.16 10.08 4.32
CA PHE A 331 3.24 11.04 4.60
C PHE A 331 3.61 10.99 6.08
N ARG A 332 4.92 10.97 6.39
CA ARG A 332 5.45 10.96 7.74
C ARG A 332 6.29 12.21 7.98
N VAL A 333 6.13 12.83 9.14
CA VAL A 333 6.93 13.97 9.58
C VAL A 333 7.51 13.65 10.96
N PRO A 334 8.77 13.19 11.05
CA PRO A 334 9.44 13.00 12.32
C PRO A 334 9.67 14.35 13.04
N PRO A 335 9.81 14.37 14.38
CA PRO A 335 10.06 15.60 15.12
C PRO A 335 11.37 16.28 14.69
N GLY A 336 11.29 17.53 14.22
CA GLY A 336 12.47 18.31 13.84
C GLY A 336 13.11 17.94 12.50
N GLU A 337 12.54 16.98 11.77
CA GLU A 337 13.02 16.54 10.45
C GLU A 337 12.05 16.94 9.34
N ARG A 338 12.52 16.83 8.09
CA ARG A 338 11.66 16.99 6.92
C ARG A 338 10.75 15.78 6.77
N GLY A 339 9.52 16.05 6.33
CA GLY A 339 8.58 14.98 6.04
C GLY A 339 8.91 14.24 4.74
N TYR A 340 8.50 12.99 4.66
CA TYR A 340 8.66 12.14 3.48
C TYR A 340 7.45 11.24 3.23
N PHE A 341 7.24 10.88 1.97
CA PHE A 341 6.22 9.92 1.59
C PHE A 341 6.71 8.49 1.85
N THR A 342 5.87 7.67 2.49
CA THR A 342 6.10 6.22 2.57
C THR A 342 5.28 5.44 1.54
N TYR A 343 4.25 6.08 0.99
CA TYR A 343 3.40 5.51 -0.05
C TYR A 343 2.80 6.63 -0.89
N VAL A 344 2.75 6.43 -2.20
CA VAL A 344 2.11 7.32 -3.18
C VAL A 344 1.49 6.45 -4.27
N SER A 345 0.20 6.63 -4.57
CA SER A 345 -0.47 5.91 -5.66
C SER A 345 -0.13 6.51 -7.03
N GLU A 346 -0.37 5.74 -8.10
CA GLU A 346 -0.08 6.13 -9.48
C GLU A 346 -0.83 7.41 -9.93
N GLY A 347 -1.96 7.73 -9.29
CA GLY A 347 -2.74 8.95 -9.54
C GLY A 347 -1.99 10.26 -9.23
N ALA A 348 -0.78 10.20 -8.65
CA ALA A 348 0.14 11.33 -8.60
C ALA A 348 0.49 11.91 -9.98
N ARG A 349 0.55 11.06 -11.02
CA ARG A 349 0.84 11.52 -12.38
C ARG A 349 -0.27 12.37 -12.94
N GLU A 350 -1.51 11.99 -12.68
CA GLU A 350 -2.67 12.71 -13.17
C GLU A 350 -2.91 13.98 -12.36
N THR A 351 -2.70 13.96 -11.05
CA THR A 351 -2.94 15.14 -10.20
C THR A 351 -1.81 16.17 -10.27
N TYR A 352 -0.57 15.74 -10.00
CA TYR A 352 0.59 16.62 -9.90
C TYR A 352 1.52 16.60 -11.12
N GLY A 353 1.31 15.69 -12.09
CA GLY A 353 2.24 15.53 -13.22
C GLY A 353 3.57 14.87 -12.84
N LEU A 354 3.63 14.25 -11.65
CA LEU A 354 4.84 13.67 -11.07
C LEU A 354 4.68 12.16 -10.89
N THR A 355 5.77 11.42 -10.99
CA THR A 355 5.73 9.99 -10.73
C THR A 355 5.74 9.71 -9.22
N PRO A 356 5.15 8.59 -8.76
CA PRO A 356 5.26 8.18 -7.36
C PRO A 356 6.72 8.09 -6.89
N GLN A 357 7.62 7.60 -7.75
CA GLN A 357 9.04 7.49 -7.44
C GLN A 357 9.69 8.86 -7.17
N GLN A 358 9.40 9.87 -7.99
CA GLN A 358 9.91 11.23 -7.76
C GLN A 358 9.47 11.79 -6.41
N LEU A 359 8.23 11.51 -6.00
CA LEU A 359 7.68 11.97 -4.73
C LEU A 359 8.25 11.21 -3.53
N LEU A 360 8.48 9.91 -3.66
CA LEU A 360 9.14 9.08 -2.64
C LEU A 360 10.60 9.50 -2.42
N GLU A 361 11.32 9.83 -3.49
CA GLU A 361 12.72 10.26 -3.43
C GLU A 361 12.87 11.73 -2.99
N THR A 362 12.04 12.62 -3.52
CA THR A 362 12.13 14.08 -3.28
C THR A 362 10.75 14.67 -2.98
N PRO A 363 10.28 14.60 -1.72
CA PRO A 363 8.94 15.11 -1.35
C PRO A 363 8.73 16.61 -1.61
N VAL A 364 9.81 17.39 -1.54
CA VAL A 364 9.79 18.87 -1.67
C VAL A 364 9.47 19.31 -3.11
N ILE A 365 9.51 18.40 -4.09
CA ILE A 365 9.19 18.74 -5.48
C ILE A 365 7.74 19.25 -5.63
N ILE A 366 6.82 18.87 -4.72
CA ILE A 366 5.43 19.38 -4.70
C ILE A 366 5.40 20.91 -4.56
N ASP A 367 6.30 21.48 -3.76
CA ASP A 367 6.34 22.93 -3.52
C ASP A 367 6.66 23.71 -4.80
N THR A 368 7.26 23.05 -5.80
CA THR A 368 7.59 23.67 -7.10
C THR A 368 6.42 23.70 -8.08
N VAL A 369 5.40 22.86 -7.86
CA VAL A 369 4.21 22.78 -8.72
C VAL A 369 3.00 23.50 -8.12
N ILE A 370 3.03 23.88 -6.84
CA ILE A 370 1.95 24.68 -6.24
C ILE A 370 1.95 26.09 -6.84
N HIS A 371 0.75 26.61 -7.12
CA HIS A 371 0.59 27.96 -7.65
C HIS A 371 1.12 29.01 -6.65
N PRO A 372 1.92 30.02 -7.09
CA PRO A 372 2.57 30.97 -6.18
C PRO A 372 1.60 31.72 -5.25
N GLU A 373 0.40 32.06 -5.73
CA GLU A 373 -0.62 32.73 -4.91
C GLU A 373 -1.20 31.84 -3.80
N ASP A 374 -1.18 30.52 -3.97
CA ASP A 374 -1.77 29.58 -3.02
C ASP A 374 -0.72 29.01 -2.05
N MET A 375 0.57 29.23 -2.32
CA MET A 375 1.68 28.77 -1.48
C MET A 375 1.60 29.25 -0.02
N PRO A 376 1.28 30.54 0.29
CA PRO A 376 1.12 30.98 1.67
C PRO A 376 0.01 30.24 2.42
N LEU A 377 -1.10 29.96 1.72
CA LEU A 377 -2.24 29.23 2.29
C LEU A 377 -1.89 27.76 2.51
N TYR A 378 -1.21 27.13 1.56
CA TYR A 378 -0.73 25.75 1.66
C TYR A 378 0.21 25.56 2.86
N GLU A 379 1.18 26.46 3.02
CA GLU A 379 2.13 26.42 4.13
C GLU A 379 1.44 26.64 5.49
N ALA A 380 0.49 27.59 5.58
CA ALA A 380 -0.30 27.80 6.78
C ALA A 380 -1.09 26.55 7.18
N ALA A 381 -1.73 25.88 6.20
CA ALA A 381 -2.46 24.63 6.43
C ALA A 381 -1.52 23.49 6.87
N ARG A 382 -0.32 23.40 6.29
CA ARG A 382 0.70 22.42 6.68
C ARG A 382 1.15 22.63 8.13
N GLN A 383 1.43 23.88 8.51
CA GLN A 383 1.84 24.25 9.88
C GLN A 383 0.74 23.99 10.91
N ALA A 384 -0.53 24.28 10.59
CA ALA A 384 -1.65 24.03 11.48
C ALA A 384 -1.76 22.56 11.91
N VAL A 385 -1.47 21.64 10.99
CA VAL A 385 -1.47 20.21 11.29
C VAL A 385 -0.27 19.80 12.13
N LEU A 386 0.93 20.32 11.84
CA LEU A 386 2.10 20.08 12.67
C LEU A 386 1.90 20.60 14.11
N ALA A 387 1.11 21.67 14.26
CA ALA A 387 0.67 22.22 15.54
C ALA A 387 -0.47 21.43 16.22
N GLY A 388 -1.02 20.39 15.56
CA GLY A 388 -1.99 19.46 16.16
C GLY A 388 -3.40 19.48 15.59
N ALA A 389 -3.66 20.09 14.43
CA ALA A 389 -4.97 19.99 13.79
C ALA A 389 -5.31 18.52 13.47
N SER A 390 -6.56 18.11 13.72
CA SER A 390 -7.03 16.73 13.54
C SER A 390 -7.41 16.37 12.09
N HIS A 391 -7.57 17.39 11.24
CA HIS A 391 -7.96 17.26 9.84
C HIS A 391 -7.24 18.31 9.01
N TRP A 392 -6.74 17.89 7.85
CA TRP A 392 -6.21 18.77 6.81
C TRP A 392 -7.14 18.72 5.61
N MET A 393 -7.63 19.87 5.16
CA MET A 393 -8.44 19.98 3.96
C MET A 393 -8.12 21.30 3.28
N LEU A 394 -7.78 21.25 2.00
CA LEU A 394 -7.41 22.44 1.25
C LEU A 394 -7.75 22.29 -0.22
N GLU A 395 -8.32 23.34 -0.81
CA GLU A 395 -8.43 23.53 -2.25
C GLU A 395 -7.35 24.50 -2.71
N PHE A 396 -6.54 24.12 -3.68
CA PHE A 396 -5.40 24.90 -4.14
C PHE A 396 -5.10 24.60 -5.60
N ARG A 397 -4.43 25.54 -6.26
CA ARG A 397 -4.02 25.43 -7.64
C ARG A 397 -2.63 24.83 -7.75
N VAL A 398 -2.43 24.01 -8.78
CA VAL A 398 -1.12 23.51 -9.20
C VAL A 398 -0.87 23.88 -10.66
N ILE A 399 0.40 24.11 -10.99
CA ILE A 399 0.91 24.34 -12.33
C ILE A 399 1.60 23.05 -12.76
N THR A 400 0.93 22.28 -13.61
CA THR A 400 1.47 21.02 -14.12
C THR A 400 2.28 21.26 -15.39
N PRO A 401 3.46 20.61 -15.56
CA PRO A 401 4.21 20.68 -16.80
C PRO A 401 3.36 20.21 -17.99
N GLY A 402 3.06 21.10 -18.93
CA GLY A 402 2.32 20.79 -20.16
C GLY A 402 0.80 20.91 -20.10
N ASN A 403 0.18 20.97 -18.91
CA ASN A 403 -1.30 20.95 -18.75
C ASN A 403 -1.91 22.21 -18.11
N GLY A 404 -1.10 23.23 -17.84
CA GLY A 404 -1.59 24.51 -17.31
C GLY A 404 -1.98 24.46 -15.83
N VAL A 405 -2.93 25.32 -15.44
CA VAL A 405 -3.41 25.43 -14.05
C VAL A 405 -4.52 24.43 -13.79
N ARG A 406 -4.39 23.64 -12.72
CA ARG A 406 -5.41 22.70 -12.23
C ARG A 406 -5.81 23.02 -10.80
N TRP A 407 -7.06 22.79 -10.47
CA TRP A 407 -7.56 22.87 -9.09
C TRP A 407 -7.53 21.50 -8.45
N LEU A 408 -6.79 21.37 -7.35
CA LEU A 408 -6.76 20.15 -6.55
C LEU A 408 -7.46 20.38 -5.22
N ARG A 409 -8.10 19.32 -4.71
CA ARG A 409 -8.58 19.24 -3.34
C ARG A 409 -7.81 18.16 -2.60
N GLY A 410 -7.00 18.58 -1.64
CA GLY A 410 -6.30 17.69 -0.73
C GLY A 410 -7.07 17.50 0.58
N GLN A 411 -7.15 16.27 1.05
CA GLN A 411 -7.73 15.92 2.35
C GLN A 411 -6.89 14.85 3.04
N ALA A 412 -6.58 15.05 4.32
CA ALA A 412 -5.81 14.10 5.09
C ALA A 412 -6.20 14.09 6.58
N ARG A 413 -6.00 12.93 7.20
CA ARG A 413 -6.20 12.74 8.64
C ARG A 413 -4.85 12.48 9.32
N PRO A 414 -4.25 13.50 9.93
CA PRO A 414 -3.01 13.37 10.69
C PRO A 414 -3.22 12.63 12.02
N ARG A 415 -2.24 11.82 12.39
CA ARG A 415 -2.17 11.10 13.67
C ARG A 415 -0.76 11.19 14.23
N ARG A 416 -0.63 11.62 15.49
CA ARG A 416 0.63 11.58 16.23
C ARG A 416 0.91 10.14 16.65
N LEU A 417 2.11 9.64 16.37
CA LEU A 417 2.62 8.36 16.85
C LEU A 417 3.34 8.56 18.20
N GLU A 418 3.62 7.46 18.90
CA GLU A 418 4.26 7.46 20.22
C GLU A 418 5.67 8.06 20.21
N ASP A 419 6.39 7.90 19.10
CA ASP A 419 7.72 8.48 18.85
C ASP A 419 7.68 10.00 18.55
N GLY A 420 6.49 10.61 18.57
CA GLY A 420 6.29 12.02 18.23
C GLY A 420 6.12 12.30 16.72
N THR A 421 6.33 11.30 15.85
CA THR A 421 6.14 11.42 14.41
C THR A 421 4.68 11.70 14.08
N THR A 422 4.42 12.63 13.17
CA THR A 422 3.07 12.86 12.64
C THR A 422 2.89 12.07 11.35
N LEU A 423 1.97 11.11 11.36
CA LEU A 423 1.61 10.25 10.23
C LEU A 423 0.29 10.73 9.61
N TRP A 424 0.25 10.88 8.29
CA TRP A 424 -0.90 11.39 7.57
C TRP A 424 -1.28 10.40 6.48
N HIS A 425 -2.54 10.00 6.47
CA HIS A 425 -3.15 9.32 5.34
C HIS A 425 -4.07 10.31 4.64
N GLY A 426 -3.86 10.49 3.35
CA GLY A 426 -4.60 11.49 2.59
C GLY A 426 -4.86 11.09 1.17
N PHE A 427 -5.75 11.87 0.57
CA PHE A 427 -6.19 11.73 -0.79
C PHE A 427 -6.25 13.12 -1.43
N ILE A 428 -5.80 13.22 -2.66
CA ILE A 428 -5.80 14.45 -3.46
C ILE A 428 -6.57 14.16 -4.73
N SER A 429 -7.65 14.91 -4.97
CA SER A 429 -8.47 14.81 -6.18
C SER A 429 -8.30 16.03 -7.05
N ASP A 430 -8.42 15.84 -8.36
CA ASP A 430 -8.61 16.95 -9.29
C ASP A 430 -10.08 17.40 -9.25
N ILE A 431 -10.30 18.68 -8.96
CA ILE A 431 -11.62 19.31 -8.90
C ILE A 431 -11.76 20.41 -9.96
N SER A 432 -10.88 20.44 -10.97
CA SER A 432 -10.89 21.47 -12.03
C SER A 432 -12.22 21.51 -12.78
N GLU A 433 -12.77 20.34 -13.13
CA GLU A 433 -14.07 20.24 -13.81
C GLU A 433 -15.21 20.72 -12.90
N SER A 434 -15.17 20.35 -11.62
CA SER A 434 -16.15 20.82 -10.62
C SER A 434 -16.10 22.33 -10.44
N LYS A 435 -14.89 22.92 -10.44
CA LYS A 435 -14.70 24.38 -10.38
C LYS A 435 -15.16 25.09 -11.64
N ALA A 436 -14.93 24.50 -12.82
CA ALA A 436 -15.45 25.03 -14.07
C ALA A 436 -16.99 25.07 -14.06
N PHE A 437 -17.64 23.97 -13.65
CA PHE A 437 -19.09 23.92 -13.49
C PHE A 437 -19.61 24.87 -12.41
N GLU A 438 -18.89 25.04 -11.30
CA GLU A 438 -19.26 26.00 -10.25
C GLU A 438 -19.28 27.43 -10.80
N LEU A 439 -18.26 27.81 -11.57
CA LEU A 439 -18.18 29.13 -12.21
C LEU A 439 -19.27 29.31 -13.27
N GLU A 440 -19.53 28.29 -14.09
CA GLU A 440 -20.58 28.31 -15.10
C GLU A 440 -21.98 28.42 -14.45
N LEU A 441 -22.24 27.68 -13.37
CA LEU A 441 -23.47 27.80 -12.59
C LEU A 441 -23.63 29.18 -11.93
N GLN A 442 -22.53 29.77 -11.45
CA GLN A 442 -22.56 31.15 -10.95
C GLN A 442 -22.93 32.14 -12.06
N GLU A 443 -22.42 31.94 -13.28
CA GLU A 443 -22.75 32.78 -14.43
C GLU A 443 -24.23 32.65 -14.84
N PHE A 444 -24.77 31.43 -14.88
CA PHE A 444 -26.19 31.16 -15.14
C PHE A 444 -27.12 31.64 -14.00
N ALA A 445 -26.65 31.62 -12.76
CA ALA A 445 -27.44 32.08 -11.61
C ALA A 445 -27.73 33.59 -11.68
N LEU A 446 -26.95 34.36 -12.44
CA LEU A 446 -27.06 35.82 -12.52
C LEU A 446 -27.59 36.34 -13.87
N THR A 447 -27.50 35.55 -14.94
CA THR A 447 -27.85 35.98 -16.31
C THR A 447 -29.03 35.20 -16.88
N ASP A 448 -29.80 35.83 -17.77
CA ASP A 448 -30.83 35.19 -18.60
C ASP A 448 -30.16 34.55 -19.81
N TYR A 449 -30.31 33.22 -19.95
CA TYR A 449 -29.60 32.44 -20.96
C TYR A 449 -29.87 32.91 -22.40
N LEU A 450 -31.07 33.42 -22.68
CA LEU A 450 -31.47 33.78 -24.03
C LEU A 450 -30.94 35.16 -24.43
N THR A 451 -31.09 36.15 -23.54
CA THR A 451 -30.82 37.55 -23.83
C THR A 451 -29.48 38.05 -23.32
N GLN A 452 -28.81 37.27 -22.46
CA GLN A 452 -27.53 37.61 -21.82
C GLN A 452 -27.58 38.88 -20.95
N LEU A 453 -28.80 39.36 -20.63
CA LEU A 453 -29.02 40.38 -19.61
C LEU A 453 -29.08 39.72 -18.23
N PRO A 454 -28.88 40.46 -17.13
CA PRO A 454 -29.31 40.06 -15.80
C PRO A 454 -30.67 39.35 -15.77
N ASN A 455 -30.73 38.19 -15.11
CA ASN A 455 -32.01 37.53 -14.86
C ASN A 455 -32.80 38.26 -13.77
N ARG A 456 -34.06 37.85 -13.57
CA ARG A 456 -34.95 38.39 -12.54
C ARG A 456 -34.29 38.47 -11.16
N ARG A 457 -33.58 37.43 -10.73
CA ARG A 457 -32.97 37.37 -9.39
C ARG A 457 -31.89 38.43 -9.23
N PHE A 458 -30.97 38.52 -10.20
CA PHE A 458 -29.89 39.51 -10.14
C PHE A 458 -30.41 40.94 -10.28
N PHE A 459 -31.41 41.16 -11.14
CA PHE A 459 -32.06 42.46 -11.27
C PHE A 459 -32.68 42.92 -9.95
N MET A 460 -33.42 42.05 -9.24
CA MET A 460 -34.01 42.41 -7.94
C MET A 460 -32.95 42.73 -6.88
N GLN A 461 -31.82 42.02 -6.89
CA GLN A 461 -30.70 42.35 -6.01
C GLN A 461 -30.13 43.74 -6.31
N ARG A 462 -29.92 44.08 -7.59
CA ARG A 462 -29.45 45.40 -8.01
C ARG A 462 -30.44 46.51 -7.69
N LEU A 463 -31.74 46.24 -7.81
CA LEU A 463 -32.80 47.15 -7.41
C LEU A 463 -32.72 47.46 -5.90
N GLN A 464 -32.47 46.42 -5.08
CA GLN A 464 -32.26 46.58 -3.65
C GLN A 464 -31.01 47.39 -3.30
N ASP A 465 -29.90 47.10 -3.97
CA ASP A 465 -28.65 47.83 -3.76
C ASP A 465 -28.82 49.32 -4.10
N GLU A 466 -29.56 49.63 -5.17
CA GLU A 466 -29.82 51.01 -5.58
C GLU A 466 -30.77 51.74 -4.64
N TYR A 467 -31.83 51.07 -4.16
CA TYR A 467 -32.69 51.61 -3.10
C TYR A 467 -31.90 51.92 -1.82
N ASN A 468 -31.00 51.02 -1.41
CA ASN A 468 -30.13 51.22 -0.25
C ASN A 468 -29.17 52.42 -0.42
N ARG A 469 -28.75 52.73 -1.65
CA ARG A 469 -27.93 53.93 -1.94
C ARG A 469 -28.72 55.22 -1.80
N LEU A 470 -29.98 55.23 -2.25
CA LEU A 470 -30.90 56.37 -2.07
C LEU A 470 -31.19 56.62 -0.58
N GLN A 471 -31.46 55.56 0.19
CA GLN A 471 -31.66 55.64 1.65
C GLN A 471 -30.47 56.23 2.40
N ARG A 472 -29.26 55.99 1.91
CA ARG A 472 -28.01 56.52 2.49
C ARG A 472 -27.67 57.94 2.01
N GLY A 473 -28.48 58.54 1.14
CA GLY A 473 -28.24 59.87 0.56
C GLY A 473 -27.04 59.92 -0.39
N VAL A 474 -26.64 58.77 -0.97
CA VAL A 474 -25.55 58.71 -1.97
C VAL A 474 -26.04 59.20 -3.34
N LEU A 475 -27.33 59.03 -3.61
CA LEU A 475 -28.04 59.52 -4.79
C LEU A 475 -29.37 60.13 -4.32
N ASP A 476 -29.86 61.13 -5.06
CA ASP A 476 -31.13 61.80 -4.71
C ASP A 476 -32.34 61.10 -5.32
N THR A 477 -32.20 60.54 -6.52
CA THR A 477 -33.29 59.90 -7.28
C THR A 477 -32.75 58.79 -8.18
N ALA A 478 -33.59 57.79 -8.49
CA ALA A 478 -33.38 56.84 -9.56
C ALA A 478 -34.71 56.57 -10.27
N ALA A 479 -34.69 56.05 -11.49
CA ALA A 479 -35.91 55.65 -12.21
C ALA A 479 -35.93 54.15 -12.48
N VAL A 480 -37.10 53.53 -12.31
CA VAL A 480 -37.35 52.11 -12.62
C VAL A 480 -38.33 52.04 -13.77
N LEU A 481 -37.92 51.41 -14.86
CA LEU A 481 -38.73 51.24 -16.05
C LEU A 481 -39.11 49.77 -16.21
N MET A 482 -40.38 49.50 -16.45
CA MET A 482 -40.88 48.19 -16.89
C MET A 482 -41.17 48.27 -18.38
N CYS A 483 -40.64 47.32 -19.14
CA CYS A 483 -40.65 47.29 -20.60
C CYS A 483 -41.27 45.99 -21.09
N ASP A 484 -42.17 46.06 -22.05
CA ASP A 484 -42.83 44.88 -22.62
C ASP A 484 -42.99 45.00 -24.14
N LEU A 485 -42.67 43.91 -24.83
CA LEU A 485 -42.78 43.83 -26.28
C LEU A 485 -44.24 43.59 -26.69
N ASP A 486 -44.82 44.58 -27.33
CA ASP A 486 -46.22 44.57 -27.71
C ASP A 486 -46.53 43.43 -28.68
N HIS A 487 -47.63 42.72 -28.40
CA HIS A 487 -48.12 41.62 -29.24
C HIS A 487 -47.11 40.48 -29.45
N PHE A 488 -46.12 40.31 -28.58
CA PHE A 488 -45.09 39.26 -28.72
C PHE A 488 -45.68 37.86 -28.85
N LYS A 489 -46.74 37.54 -28.11
CA LYS A 489 -47.47 36.27 -28.25
C LYS A 489 -47.93 36.01 -29.70
N ARG A 490 -48.40 37.03 -30.42
CA ARG A 490 -48.83 36.90 -31.82
C ARG A 490 -47.67 36.53 -32.74
N ILE A 491 -46.47 37.02 -32.44
CA ILE A 491 -45.24 36.68 -33.17
C ILE A 491 -44.91 35.21 -32.97
N ASN A 492 -44.93 34.73 -31.72
CA ASN A 492 -44.71 33.31 -31.42
C ASN A 492 -45.75 32.42 -32.11
N ASP A 493 -47.03 32.80 -32.04
CA ASP A 493 -48.11 32.01 -32.61
C ASP A 493 -48.10 32.00 -34.15
N SER A 494 -47.60 33.08 -34.79
CA SER A 494 -47.64 33.23 -36.26
C SER A 494 -46.33 32.85 -36.96
N LEU A 495 -45.19 33.14 -36.34
CA LEU A 495 -43.84 32.99 -36.92
C LEU A 495 -42.98 31.95 -36.17
N GLY A 496 -43.49 31.40 -35.06
CA GLY A 496 -42.83 30.38 -34.27
C GLY A 496 -41.89 30.94 -33.19
N HIS A 497 -41.65 30.10 -32.17
CA HIS A 497 -40.84 30.46 -31.01
C HIS A 497 -39.40 30.85 -31.34
N ALA A 498 -38.79 30.26 -32.38
CA ALA A 498 -37.43 30.60 -32.78
C ALA A 498 -37.30 32.06 -33.26
N VAL A 499 -38.35 32.59 -33.91
CA VAL A 499 -38.40 34.00 -34.33
C VAL A 499 -38.66 34.91 -33.14
N GLY A 500 -39.54 34.51 -32.22
CA GLY A 500 -39.71 35.21 -30.95
C GLY A 500 -38.42 35.32 -30.14
N ASP A 501 -37.64 34.24 -30.07
CA ASP A 501 -36.32 34.24 -29.42
C ASP A 501 -35.34 35.22 -30.07
N GLN A 502 -35.37 35.36 -31.41
CA GLN A 502 -34.58 36.35 -32.13
C GLN A 502 -35.03 37.78 -31.81
N VAL A 503 -36.35 38.03 -31.73
CA VAL A 503 -36.89 39.34 -31.32
C VAL A 503 -36.41 39.71 -29.92
N LEU A 504 -36.45 38.77 -28.97
CA LEU A 504 -35.98 39.00 -27.59
C LEU A 504 -34.49 39.32 -27.53
N LYS A 505 -33.66 38.58 -28.28
CA LYS A 505 -32.22 38.83 -28.41
C LYS A 505 -31.93 40.20 -29.02
N HIS A 506 -32.65 40.54 -30.09
CA HIS A 506 -32.50 41.82 -30.78
C HIS A 506 -32.87 42.98 -29.86
N PHE A 507 -34.01 42.92 -29.18
CA PHE A 507 -34.40 43.94 -28.21
C PHE A 507 -33.37 44.08 -27.09
N ALA A 508 -32.87 42.97 -26.54
CA ALA A 508 -31.84 43.01 -25.50
C ALA A 508 -30.54 43.69 -25.97
N GLN A 509 -30.13 43.47 -27.22
CA GLN A 509 -28.98 44.16 -27.82
C GLN A 509 -29.21 45.66 -27.97
N VAL A 510 -30.38 46.06 -28.50
CA VAL A 510 -30.77 47.47 -28.60
C VAL A 510 -30.78 48.11 -27.22
N LEU A 511 -31.45 47.49 -26.25
CA LEU A 511 -31.52 47.98 -24.87
C LEU A 511 -30.12 48.17 -24.27
N ARG A 512 -29.25 47.17 -24.37
CA ARG A 512 -27.87 47.23 -23.86
C ARG A 512 -27.05 48.37 -24.48
N SER A 513 -27.26 48.67 -25.77
CA SER A 513 -26.57 49.77 -26.46
C SER A 513 -26.96 51.16 -25.96
N GLN A 514 -28.14 51.29 -25.32
CA GLN A 514 -28.68 52.57 -24.84
C GLN A 514 -28.31 52.88 -23.38
N LEU A 515 -27.79 51.90 -22.63
CA LEU A 515 -27.50 51.99 -21.20
C LEU A 515 -26.12 52.60 -20.93
N ARG A 516 -26.02 53.36 -19.83
CA ARG A 516 -24.74 53.82 -19.26
C ARG A 516 -24.16 52.73 -18.36
N LYS A 517 -22.87 52.86 -18.00
CA LYS A 517 -22.20 51.92 -17.08
C LYS A 517 -22.85 51.84 -15.69
N THR A 518 -23.55 52.88 -15.27
CA THR A 518 -24.26 52.97 -13.98
C THR A 518 -25.65 52.36 -14.03
N ASP A 519 -26.21 52.16 -15.22
CA ASP A 519 -27.57 51.69 -15.41
C ASP A 519 -27.58 50.15 -15.42
N THR A 520 -28.70 49.56 -15.02
CA THR A 520 -28.86 48.10 -15.01
C THR A 520 -30.13 47.74 -15.77
N ALA A 521 -30.05 46.80 -16.70
CA ALA A 521 -31.23 46.18 -17.31
C ALA A 521 -31.28 44.70 -16.96
N GLY A 522 -32.48 44.12 -16.93
CA GLY A 522 -32.68 42.69 -16.74
C GLY A 522 -33.93 42.19 -17.44
N ARG A 523 -33.99 40.88 -17.71
CA ARG A 523 -35.21 40.22 -18.20
C ARG A 523 -35.91 39.53 -17.04
N LEU A 524 -37.15 39.91 -16.78
CA LEU A 524 -37.91 39.40 -15.63
C LEU A 524 -38.63 38.08 -15.96
N GLY A 525 -38.93 37.84 -17.23
CA GLY A 525 -39.51 36.60 -17.74
C GLY A 525 -40.31 36.87 -19.02
N GLY A 526 -40.47 35.86 -19.89
CA GLY A 526 -41.26 36.00 -21.12
C GLY A 526 -40.78 37.17 -21.99
N GLU A 527 -41.67 38.13 -22.26
CA GLU A 527 -41.43 39.35 -23.02
C GLU A 527 -41.15 40.59 -22.15
N GLU A 528 -41.03 40.42 -20.82
CA GLU A 528 -40.89 41.50 -19.85
C GLU A 528 -39.41 41.78 -19.51
N PHE A 529 -39.04 43.04 -19.62
CA PHE A 529 -37.72 43.59 -19.28
C PHE A 529 -37.87 44.71 -18.28
N ALA A 530 -36.85 44.95 -17.48
CA ALA A 530 -36.82 46.06 -16.54
C ALA A 530 -35.47 46.79 -16.58
N VAL A 531 -35.50 48.09 -16.28
CA VAL A 531 -34.33 48.97 -16.31
C VAL A 531 -34.29 49.82 -15.05
N ILE A 532 -33.10 49.97 -14.48
CA ILE A 532 -32.78 50.91 -13.40
C ILE A 532 -31.86 51.97 -13.96
N LEU A 533 -32.29 53.22 -13.93
CA LEU A 533 -31.50 54.38 -14.30
C LEU A 533 -31.04 55.09 -13.02
N ALA A 534 -29.78 54.88 -12.65
CA ALA A 534 -29.18 55.45 -11.44
C ALA A 534 -29.03 56.98 -11.59
N GLY A 535 -29.48 57.74 -10.60
CA GLY A 535 -29.38 59.21 -10.63
C GLY A 535 -30.35 59.90 -11.61
N ALA A 536 -31.31 59.17 -12.19
CA ALA A 536 -32.23 59.72 -13.17
C ALA A 536 -33.49 60.32 -12.53
N ASN A 537 -33.81 61.54 -12.94
CA ASN A 537 -35.12 62.15 -12.68
C ASN A 537 -36.14 61.77 -13.78
N LEU A 538 -37.39 62.21 -13.63
CA LEU A 538 -38.47 61.90 -14.58
C LEU A 538 -38.17 62.36 -16.02
N HIS A 539 -37.52 63.51 -16.18
CA HIS A 539 -37.17 64.04 -17.50
C HIS A 539 -36.13 63.15 -18.18
N ALA A 540 -35.05 62.81 -17.48
CA ALA A 540 -34.01 61.92 -17.98
C ALA A 540 -34.57 60.51 -18.28
N ALA A 541 -35.51 60.02 -17.48
CA ALA A 541 -36.18 58.74 -17.70
C ALA A 541 -37.06 58.77 -18.97
N ALA A 542 -37.80 59.87 -19.22
CA ALA A 542 -38.54 60.04 -20.46
C ALA A 542 -37.64 60.12 -21.69
N GLU A 543 -36.54 60.89 -21.63
CA GLU A 543 -35.58 60.96 -22.72
C GLU A 543 -34.99 59.58 -23.04
N PHE A 544 -34.67 58.78 -22.01
CA PHE A 544 -34.22 57.41 -22.19
C PHE A 544 -35.29 56.54 -22.86
N ALA A 545 -36.53 56.59 -22.37
CA ALA A 545 -37.65 55.80 -22.91
C ALA A 545 -37.92 56.15 -24.38
N MET A 546 -37.98 57.44 -24.72
CA MET A 546 -38.15 57.91 -26.09
C MET A 546 -37.01 57.45 -27.00
N ARG A 547 -35.76 57.58 -26.52
CA ARG A 547 -34.58 57.13 -27.28
C ARG A 547 -34.60 55.62 -27.50
N LEU A 548 -34.97 54.84 -26.49
CA LEU A 548 -35.07 53.38 -26.58
C LEU A 548 -36.15 52.97 -27.61
N GLN A 549 -37.35 53.54 -27.54
CA GLN A 549 -38.42 53.28 -28.50
C GLN A 549 -38.01 53.64 -29.93
N ALA A 550 -37.41 54.82 -30.14
CA ALA A 550 -36.94 55.25 -31.46
C ALA A 550 -35.80 54.37 -32.00
N SER A 551 -34.86 53.97 -31.15
CA SER A 551 -33.75 53.09 -31.52
C SER A 551 -34.26 51.70 -31.91
N PHE A 552 -35.24 51.16 -31.18
CA PHE A 552 -35.84 49.87 -31.50
C PHE A 552 -36.65 49.93 -32.81
N ALA A 553 -37.43 50.99 -33.03
CA ALA A 553 -38.20 51.19 -34.25
C ALA A 553 -37.32 51.42 -35.50
N SER A 554 -36.17 52.07 -35.35
CA SER A 554 -35.24 52.34 -36.47
C SER A 554 -34.36 51.16 -36.85
N GLN A 555 -34.39 50.07 -36.07
CA GLN A 555 -33.63 48.85 -36.31
C GLN A 555 -34.60 47.65 -36.42
N PRO A 556 -35.45 47.56 -37.45
CA PRO A 556 -36.39 46.45 -37.57
C PRO A 556 -35.66 45.13 -37.81
N MET A 557 -36.14 44.06 -37.17
CA MET A 557 -35.63 42.71 -37.41
C MET A 557 -36.22 42.15 -38.70
N LEU A 558 -35.38 41.59 -39.57
CA LEU A 558 -35.82 40.95 -40.80
C LEU A 558 -35.97 39.44 -40.61
N HIS A 559 -37.11 38.88 -40.99
CA HIS A 559 -37.34 37.45 -41.08
C HIS A 559 -37.87 37.12 -42.48
N GLU A 560 -37.16 36.24 -43.21
CA GLU A 560 -37.47 35.89 -44.61
C GLU A 560 -37.65 37.11 -45.55
N GLY A 561 -36.89 38.18 -45.31
CA GLY A 561 -36.95 39.41 -46.11
C GLY A 561 -38.14 40.33 -45.80
N ARG A 562 -38.93 40.05 -44.76
CA ARG A 562 -39.99 40.93 -44.24
C ARG A 562 -39.60 41.48 -42.87
N GLU A 563 -39.99 42.73 -42.61
CA GLU A 563 -39.83 43.33 -41.28
C GLU A 563 -40.82 42.70 -40.30
N VAL A 564 -40.31 42.28 -39.13
CA VAL A 564 -41.15 41.82 -38.03
C VAL A 564 -41.61 43.05 -37.25
N GLU A 565 -42.90 43.36 -37.36
CA GLU A 565 -43.51 44.50 -36.69
C GLU A 565 -43.67 44.22 -35.19
N VAL A 566 -42.83 44.87 -34.37
CA VAL A 566 -42.86 44.78 -32.91
C VAL A 566 -42.68 46.17 -32.32
N THR A 567 -43.56 46.56 -31.41
CA THR A 567 -43.45 47.83 -30.69
C THR A 567 -43.17 47.61 -29.22
N LEU A 568 -42.85 48.68 -28.50
CA LEU A 568 -42.43 48.63 -27.11
C LEU A 568 -43.33 49.53 -26.27
N SER A 569 -43.95 48.96 -25.24
CA SER A 569 -44.63 49.71 -24.19
C SER A 569 -43.74 49.83 -22.96
N ILE A 570 -43.73 51.00 -22.30
CA ILE A 570 -42.87 51.28 -21.15
C ILE A 570 -43.68 51.90 -20.00
N GLY A 571 -43.57 51.35 -18.80
CA GLY A 571 -43.98 52.00 -17.56
C GLY A 571 -42.79 52.62 -16.86
N ILE A 572 -42.92 53.83 -16.32
CA ILE A 572 -41.83 54.54 -15.64
C ILE A 572 -42.26 54.95 -14.24
N ALA A 573 -41.50 54.57 -13.21
CA ALA A 573 -41.67 55.03 -11.84
C ALA A 573 -40.39 55.64 -11.29
N LEU A 574 -40.53 56.70 -10.48
CA LEU A 574 -39.40 57.32 -9.79
C LEU A 574 -39.18 56.63 -8.43
N MET A 575 -37.93 56.34 -8.11
CA MET A 575 -37.46 55.81 -6.83
C MET A 575 -36.73 56.90 -6.07
N GLN A 576 -37.18 57.16 -4.84
CA GLN A 576 -36.65 58.17 -3.94
C GLN A 576 -36.43 57.58 -2.55
N GLY A 577 -35.62 58.24 -1.72
CA GLY A 577 -35.27 57.77 -0.37
C GLY A 577 -36.44 57.76 0.63
N ASP A 578 -37.59 58.33 0.29
CA ASP A 578 -38.82 58.36 1.10
C ASP A 578 -39.85 57.30 0.69
N CYS A 579 -39.63 56.57 -0.41
CA CYS A 579 -40.52 55.51 -0.86
C CYS A 579 -40.60 54.37 0.17
N ALA A 580 -41.76 53.73 0.36
CA ALA A 580 -41.94 52.67 1.36
C ALA A 580 -41.19 51.35 1.02
N GLY A 581 -40.61 51.25 -0.17
CA GLY A 581 -39.71 50.17 -0.56
C GLY A 581 -39.62 49.98 -2.07
N GLN A 582 -38.57 49.31 -2.53
CA GLN A 582 -38.35 49.07 -3.96
C GLN A 582 -39.44 48.25 -4.65
N GLU A 583 -40.13 47.35 -3.92
CA GLU A 583 -41.20 46.53 -4.48
C GLU A 583 -42.40 47.38 -4.87
N GLN A 584 -42.68 48.44 -4.10
CA GLN A 584 -43.75 49.38 -4.42
C GLN A 584 -43.43 50.18 -5.68
N VAL A 585 -42.18 50.61 -5.84
CA VAL A 585 -41.73 51.32 -7.04
C VAL A 585 -41.82 50.42 -8.27
N LEU A 586 -41.42 49.15 -8.13
CA LEU A 586 -41.55 48.16 -9.20
C LEU A 586 -43.02 47.94 -9.59
N ARG A 587 -43.93 47.77 -8.61
CA ARG A 587 -45.37 47.66 -8.86
C ARG A 587 -45.93 48.91 -9.52
N ALA A 588 -45.54 50.11 -9.08
CA ALA A 588 -45.98 51.36 -9.69
C ALA A 588 -45.51 51.49 -11.15
N SER A 589 -44.31 51.00 -11.46
CA SER A 589 -43.78 50.92 -12.82
C SER A 589 -44.58 49.93 -13.68
N ASP A 590 -44.93 48.77 -13.12
CA ASP A 590 -45.78 47.77 -13.78
C ASP A 590 -47.21 48.29 -14.06
N ASP A 591 -47.83 48.96 -13.08
CA ASP A 591 -49.14 49.62 -13.27
C ASP A 591 -49.09 50.69 -14.38
N ALA A 592 -47.96 51.40 -14.49
CA ALA A 592 -47.74 52.36 -15.57
C ALA A 592 -47.60 51.68 -16.93
N LEU A 593 -46.89 50.56 -16.99
CA LEU A 593 -46.78 49.75 -18.21
C LEU A 593 -48.15 49.23 -18.65
N TYR A 594 -48.97 48.75 -17.70
CA TYR A 594 -50.33 48.32 -17.98
C TYR A 594 -51.18 49.45 -18.59
N ARG A 595 -51.10 50.67 -18.03
CA ARG A 595 -51.76 51.86 -18.63
C ARG A 595 -51.21 52.20 -20.02
N ALA A 596 -49.92 52.03 -20.27
CA ALA A 596 -49.34 52.24 -21.60
C ALA A 596 -49.96 51.26 -22.62
N LYS A 597 -50.16 50.00 -22.22
CA LYS A 597 -50.83 48.98 -23.05
C LYS A 597 -52.31 49.33 -23.30
N GLU A 598 -53.05 49.79 -22.30
CA GLU A 598 -54.46 50.17 -22.46
C GLU A 598 -54.64 51.43 -23.34
N LYS A 599 -53.73 52.39 -23.23
CA LYS A 599 -53.77 53.64 -24.01
C LYS A 599 -53.22 53.51 -25.45
N GLY A 600 -53.25 52.30 -25.99
CA GLY A 600 -52.92 52.04 -27.40
C GLY A 600 -51.53 51.49 -27.68
N ARG A 601 -50.76 51.09 -26.65
CA ARG A 601 -49.40 50.50 -26.79
C ARG A 601 -48.40 51.45 -27.47
N ASN A 602 -47.18 50.98 -27.75
CA ASN A 602 -46.09 51.74 -28.40
C ASN A 602 -45.85 53.12 -27.78
N ARG A 603 -45.88 53.20 -26.45
CA ARG A 603 -45.76 54.46 -25.69
C ARG A 603 -45.16 54.20 -24.33
N PHE A 604 -44.68 55.26 -23.70
CA PHE A 604 -44.36 55.23 -22.29
C PHE A 604 -45.43 55.96 -21.47
N GLU A 605 -45.66 55.50 -20.25
CA GLU A 605 -46.52 56.15 -19.27
C GLU A 605 -45.79 56.24 -17.93
N PHE A 606 -46.06 57.32 -17.19
CA PHE A 606 -45.53 57.48 -15.85
C PHE A 606 -46.48 56.88 -14.81
N ALA A 607 -45.92 56.38 -13.73
CA ALA A 607 -46.63 56.19 -12.47
C ALA A 607 -47.17 57.54 -11.99
N PRO A 608 -48.41 57.64 -11.48
CA PRO A 608 -48.88 58.86 -10.83
C PRO A 608 -47.95 59.12 -9.64
N PHE A 609 -47.52 60.38 -9.45
CA PHE A 609 -46.46 60.75 -8.51
C PHE A 609 -46.57 60.12 -7.11
N ALA A 610 -45.37 59.70 -6.67
CA ALA A 610 -44.82 59.45 -5.33
C ALA A 610 -45.70 58.75 -4.27
N CYS A 611 -45.12 57.69 -3.72
CA CYS A 611 -45.49 57.13 -2.42
C CYS A 611 -45.90 58.23 -1.43
N PRO A 612 -47.01 58.08 -0.68
CA PRO A 612 -47.37 59.02 0.39
C PRO A 612 -46.28 59.12 1.47
#